data_AF-A0A842NYP6-F1
#
_entry.id   AF-A0A842NYP6-F1
#
_cell.length_a   1.000
_cell.length_b   1.000
_cell.length_c   1.000
_cell.angle_alpha   90.00
_cell.angle_beta   90.00
_cell.angle_gamma   90.00
#
_symmetry.space_group_name_H-M   'P 1'
#
loop_
_entity.id
_entity.type
_entity.pdbx_description
1 polymer ?
#
loop_
_entity_poly.entity_id
_entity_poly.type
_entity_poly.pdbx_seq_one_letter_code
_entity_poly.pdbx_strand_id
1 'polypeptide(L)'
;MTSSRDIDWRSHQLGAMTAFAEVVDNGCKRLALSSPMTREQFDSVIEDIREIATKRDLILHVDDEFLETIIFDHEPIRGKTVIHIVAEQATVDEYLGLKEKKQKHREAGTLNEEVELEVAWGLGRLLSYDDDSILRLLKKRGH
;
A
#
# COMPACT_ATOMS: atom_id res chain seq x y z
N MET A 1 5.11 28.28 22.81
CA MET A 1 6.08 28.05 21.71
C MET A 1 5.54 26.93 20.84
N THR A 2 4.76 27.25 19.82
CA THR A 2 4.41 26.30 18.76
C THR A 2 5.18 26.72 17.52
N SER A 3 6.41 26.25 17.41
CA SER A 3 7.12 26.26 16.14
C SER A 3 6.44 25.19 15.27
N SER A 4 5.40 25.58 14.54
CA SER A 4 4.94 24.82 13.38
C SER A 4 6.05 24.96 12.33
N ARG A 5 7.05 24.07 12.41
CA ARG A 5 8.05 23.99 11.34
C ARG A 5 7.37 23.35 10.15
N ASP A 6 7.34 24.05 9.02
CA ASP A 6 7.01 23.44 7.74
C ASP A 6 8.03 22.34 7.48
N ILE A 7 7.58 21.09 7.62
CA ILE A 7 8.36 19.92 7.23
C ILE A 7 8.24 19.83 5.71
N ASP A 8 9.38 19.84 5.02
CA ASP A 8 9.40 19.61 3.57
C ASP A 8 8.77 18.23 3.26
N TRP A 9 7.63 18.25 2.57
CA TRP A 9 6.85 17.06 2.28
C TRP A 9 7.67 16.02 1.51
N ARG A 10 8.47 16.47 0.53
CA ARG A 10 9.25 15.58 -0.33
C ARG A 10 10.31 14.82 0.48
N SER A 11 11.07 15.54 1.31
CA SER A 11 12.07 14.96 2.20
C SER A 11 11.44 14.00 3.22
N HIS A 12 10.27 14.35 3.77
CA HIS A 12 9.53 13.46 4.66
C HIS A 12 9.11 12.16 3.96
N GLN A 13 8.56 12.24 2.75
CA GLN A 13 8.12 11.06 2.01
C GLN A 13 9.28 10.18 1.55
N LEU A 14 10.36 10.76 1.02
CA LEU A 14 11.54 9.98 0.64
C LEU A 14 12.18 9.30 1.85
N GLY A 15 12.23 9.97 3.01
CA GLY A 15 12.68 9.36 4.26
C GLY A 15 11.83 8.15 4.66
N ALA A 16 10.50 8.30 4.64
CA ALA A 16 9.57 7.21 4.96
C ALA A 16 9.70 6.02 3.98
N MET A 17 9.73 6.29 2.68
CA MET A 17 9.86 5.24 1.66
C MET A 17 11.23 4.55 1.72
N THR A 18 12.31 5.28 2.04
CA THR A 18 13.64 4.68 2.24
C THR A 18 13.63 3.70 3.41
N ALA A 19 13.01 4.07 4.53
CA ALA A 19 12.88 3.17 5.68
C ALA A 19 12.05 1.93 5.33
N PHE A 20 10.96 2.08 4.59
CA PHE A 20 10.17 0.94 4.14
C PHE A 20 10.90 0.05 3.14
N ALA A 21 11.68 0.63 2.23
CA ALA A 21 12.54 -0.13 1.33
C ALA A 21 13.53 -1.01 2.11
N GLU A 22 14.17 -0.48 3.17
CA GLU A 22 15.05 -1.27 4.03
C GLU A 22 14.31 -2.40 4.78
N VAL A 23 13.08 -2.15 5.24
CA VAL A 23 12.26 -3.17 5.91
C VAL A 23 11.84 -4.29 4.95
N VAL A 24 11.56 -3.98 3.69
CA VAL A 24 11.24 -4.98 2.66
C VAL A 24 12.49 -5.77 2.26
N ASP A 25 13.61 -5.09 2.02
CA ASP A 25 14.91 -5.67 1.67
C ASP A 25 15.39 -6.69 2.73
N ASN A 26 15.22 -6.38 4.01
CA ASN A 26 15.55 -7.31 5.10
C ASN A 26 14.51 -8.41 5.35
N GLY A 27 13.47 -8.52 4.51
CA GLY A 27 12.44 -9.56 4.63
C GLY A 27 11.45 -9.37 5.78
N CYS A 28 11.46 -8.22 6.46
CA CYS A 28 10.51 -7.90 7.53
C CYS A 28 9.11 -7.57 6.98
N LYS A 29 9.02 -7.18 5.70
CA LYS A 29 7.76 -6.98 4.96
C LYS A 29 7.82 -7.59 3.57
N ARG A 30 6.74 -8.24 3.17
CA ARG A 30 6.53 -8.66 1.77
C ARG A 30 6.17 -7.46 0.88
N LEU A 31 5.27 -6.59 1.37
CA LEU A 31 4.80 -5.38 0.70
C LEU A 31 4.81 -4.19 1.67
N ALA A 32 5.36 -3.07 1.20
CA ALA A 32 5.18 -1.77 1.82
C ALA A 32 4.51 -0.79 0.85
N LEU A 33 3.77 0.17 1.40
CA LEU A 33 3.03 1.18 0.64
C LEU A 33 3.59 2.57 0.94
N SER A 34 3.72 3.41 -0.08
CA SER A 34 3.86 4.85 0.13
C SER A 34 2.58 5.44 0.72
N SER A 35 2.66 6.69 1.19
CA SER A 35 1.43 7.48 1.36
C SER A 35 0.79 7.72 -0.02
N PRO A 36 -0.55 7.80 -0.12
CA PRO A 36 -1.22 8.23 -1.34
C PRO A 36 -0.80 9.64 -1.73
N MET A 37 -0.47 9.84 -3.01
CA MET A 37 0.08 11.10 -3.51
C MET A 37 -0.64 11.61 -4.76
N THR A 38 -0.64 12.93 -4.97
CA THR A 38 -1.08 13.51 -6.25
C THR A 38 -0.08 13.16 -7.35
N ARG A 39 -0.45 13.40 -8.61
CA ARG A 39 0.46 13.16 -9.73
C ARG A 39 1.73 14.01 -9.65
N GLU A 40 1.59 15.29 -9.33
CA GLU A 40 2.72 16.21 -9.15
C GLU A 40 3.67 15.74 -8.02
N GLN A 41 3.09 15.28 -6.91
CA GLN A 41 3.85 14.71 -5.81
C GLN A 41 4.60 13.43 -6.22
N PHE A 42 3.95 12.52 -6.95
CA PHE A 42 4.56 11.32 -7.52
C PHE A 42 5.74 11.66 -8.44
N ASP A 43 5.53 12.55 -9.40
CA ASP A 43 6.55 12.95 -10.36
C ASP A 43 7.77 13.58 -9.63
N SER A 44 7.57 14.19 -8.46
CA SER A 44 8.65 14.78 -7.65
C SER A 44 9.53 13.79 -6.87
N VAL A 45 9.10 12.53 -6.69
CA VAL A 45 9.81 11.53 -5.87
C VAL A 45 10.19 10.25 -6.61
N ILE A 46 9.55 9.95 -7.75
CA ILE A 46 9.65 8.63 -8.39
C ILE A 46 11.08 8.25 -8.82
N GLU A 47 11.86 9.19 -9.34
CA GLU A 47 13.23 8.89 -9.78
C GLU A 47 14.15 8.58 -8.59
N ASP A 48 14.07 9.34 -7.49
CA ASP A 48 14.88 9.09 -6.31
C ASP A 48 14.55 7.74 -5.65
N ILE A 49 13.26 7.37 -5.57
CA ILE A 49 12.87 6.09 -4.99
C ILE A 49 13.23 4.92 -5.91
N ARG A 50 13.24 5.10 -7.24
CA ARG A 50 13.76 4.10 -8.19
C ARG A 50 15.24 3.84 -7.97
N GLU A 51 16.05 4.87 -7.72
CA GLU A 51 17.46 4.68 -7.38
C GLU A 51 17.64 3.89 -6.08
N ILE A 52 16.83 4.16 -5.06
CA ILE A 52 16.86 3.43 -3.78
C ILE A 52 16.48 1.97 -4.00
N ALA A 53 15.40 1.71 -4.73
CA ALA A 53 14.93 0.35 -5.01
C ALA A 53 15.95 -0.45 -5.82
N THR A 54 16.55 0.16 -6.85
CA THR A 54 17.58 -0.47 -7.69
C THR A 54 18.81 -0.91 -6.89
N LYS A 55 19.24 -0.10 -5.90
CA LYS A 55 20.39 -0.45 -5.03
C LYS A 55 20.13 -1.65 -4.11
N ARG A 56 18.87 -2.06 -3.96
CA ARG A 56 18.41 -3.13 -3.06
C ARG A 56 17.71 -4.27 -3.81
N ASP A 57 17.78 -4.28 -5.14
CA ASP A 57 17.08 -5.23 -6.01
C ASP A 57 15.56 -5.33 -5.73
N LEU A 58 14.94 -4.22 -5.32
CA LEU A 58 13.51 -4.13 -5.04
C LEU A 58 12.71 -3.74 -6.28
N ILE A 59 11.47 -4.18 -6.31
CA ILE A 59 10.50 -3.86 -7.36
C ILE A 59 9.59 -2.73 -6.87
N LEU A 60 9.37 -1.75 -7.74
CA LEU A 60 8.37 -0.70 -7.54
C LEU A 60 7.17 -0.94 -8.46
N HIS A 61 6.01 -1.17 -7.86
CA HIS A 61 4.73 -1.20 -8.60
C HIS A 61 3.97 0.10 -8.33
N VAL A 62 3.57 0.80 -9.38
CA VAL A 62 2.82 2.07 -9.29
C VAL A 62 1.34 1.75 -9.47
N ASP A 63 0.53 2.06 -8.47
CA ASP A 63 -0.91 1.84 -8.50
C ASP A 63 -1.67 3.17 -8.43
N ASP A 64 -2.29 3.55 -9.55
CA ASP A 64 -3.15 4.74 -9.67
C ASP A 64 -4.61 4.47 -9.26
N GLU A 65 -4.97 3.20 -9.04
CA GLU A 65 -6.33 2.75 -8.69
C GLU A 65 -6.28 1.78 -7.51
N PHE A 66 -5.69 2.21 -6.40
CA PHE A 66 -5.41 1.34 -5.25
C PHE A 66 -6.62 0.50 -4.79
N LEU A 67 -6.35 -0.75 -4.40
CA LEU A 67 -7.32 -1.69 -3.86
C LEU A 67 -7.84 -1.21 -2.49
N GLU A 68 -8.97 -0.51 -2.52
CA GLU A 68 -9.70 -0.15 -1.32
C GLU A 68 -10.22 -1.41 -0.62
N THR A 69 -9.93 -1.54 0.69
CA THR A 69 -10.42 -2.62 1.54
C THR A 69 -10.92 -2.06 2.86
N ILE A 70 -11.74 -2.84 3.56
CA ILE A 70 -12.33 -2.45 4.84
C ILE A 70 -11.31 -2.28 5.98
N ILE A 71 -10.04 -2.70 5.82
CA ILE A 71 -9.00 -2.53 6.86
C ILE A 71 -8.35 -1.14 6.86
N PHE A 72 -8.50 -0.33 5.81
CA PHE A 72 -7.96 1.04 5.74
C PHE A 72 -8.96 2.09 6.23
N ASP A 73 -8.46 3.20 6.77
CA ASP A 73 -9.26 4.42 6.93
C ASP A 73 -9.47 5.03 5.53
N HIS A 74 -10.72 5.34 5.19
CA HIS A 74 -11.10 5.95 3.90
C HIS A 74 -10.63 7.41 3.80
N GLU A 75 -9.32 7.67 3.84
CA GLU A 75 -8.79 8.82 3.13
C GLU A 75 -9.13 8.62 1.65
N PRO A 76 -9.58 9.63 0.88
CA PRO A 76 -9.82 9.43 -0.55
C PRO A 76 -8.47 9.19 -1.23
N ILE A 77 -8.11 7.91 -1.31
CA ILE A 77 -7.06 7.34 -2.16
C ILE A 77 -7.47 7.42 -3.63
N ARG A 78 -8.77 7.60 -3.89
CA ARG A 78 -9.33 7.82 -5.21
C ARG A 78 -8.63 8.99 -5.91
N GLY A 79 -8.07 8.72 -7.08
CA GLY A 79 -7.34 9.70 -7.89
C GLY A 79 -5.95 10.04 -7.35
N LYS A 80 -5.45 9.28 -6.37
CA LYS A 80 -4.08 9.36 -5.88
C LYS A 80 -3.31 8.12 -6.31
N THR A 81 -2.01 8.30 -6.52
CA THR A 81 -1.07 7.23 -6.82
C THR A 81 -0.51 6.66 -5.51
N VAL A 82 -0.29 5.34 -5.46
CA VAL A 82 0.44 4.66 -4.40
C VAL A 82 1.60 3.89 -5.01
N ILE A 83 2.78 3.98 -4.42
CA ILE A 83 3.94 3.18 -4.79
C ILE A 83 4.02 1.99 -3.84
N HIS A 84 4.03 0.80 -4.42
CA HIS A 84 4.29 -0.45 -3.73
C HIS A 84 5.78 -0.76 -3.82
N ILE A 85 6.38 -1.07 -2.67
CA ILE A 85 7.77 -1.50 -2.57
C ILE A 85 7.75 -2.97 -2.17
N VAL A 86 8.29 -3.85 -3.01
CA VAL A 86 8.28 -5.31 -2.80
C VAL A 86 9.61 -5.93 -3.18
N ALA A 87 9.94 -7.08 -2.59
CA ALA A 87 11.14 -7.85 -2.94
C ALA A 87 10.91 -8.81 -4.12
N GLU A 88 9.67 -9.26 -4.33
CA GLU A 88 9.34 -10.32 -5.30
C GLU A 88 8.15 -9.98 -6.18
N GLN A 89 8.25 -10.29 -7.48
CA GLN A 89 7.16 -10.09 -8.44
C GLN A 89 5.89 -10.86 -8.04
N ALA A 90 6.03 -12.04 -7.45
CA ALA A 90 4.90 -12.83 -6.95
C ALA A 90 4.02 -12.07 -5.95
N THR A 91 4.59 -11.13 -5.19
CA THR A 91 3.83 -10.28 -4.25
C THR A 91 2.95 -9.27 -5.00
N VAL A 92 3.44 -8.72 -6.11
CA VAL A 92 2.64 -7.86 -7.00
C VAL A 92 1.52 -8.67 -7.64
N ASP A 93 1.83 -9.88 -8.13
CA ASP A 93 0.85 -10.72 -8.81
C ASP A 93 -0.28 -11.15 -7.86
N GLU A 94 0.04 -11.49 -6.60
CA GLU A 94 -0.95 -11.79 -5.56
C GLU A 94 -1.84 -10.56 -5.26
N TYR A 95 -1.24 -9.36 -5.15
CA TYR A 95 -1.99 -8.12 -5.00
C TYR A 95 -2.96 -7.87 -6.17
N LEU A 96 -2.47 -8.02 -7.41
CA LEU A 96 -3.30 -7.85 -8.60
C LEU A 96 -4.41 -8.90 -8.68
N GLY A 97 -4.16 -10.12 -8.22
CA GLY A 97 -5.17 -11.16 -8.08
C GLY A 97 -6.29 -10.78 -7.11
N LEU A 98 -5.96 -10.17 -5.96
CA LEU A 98 -6.98 -9.65 -5.03
C LEU A 98 -7.80 -8.53 -5.65
N LYS A 99 -7.15 -7.63 -6.38
CA LYS A 99 -7.80 -6.51 -7.08
C LYS A 99 -8.75 -7.01 -8.17
N GLU A 100 -8.30 -7.96 -8.99
CA GLU A 100 -9.11 -8.60 -10.02
C GLU A 100 -10.30 -9.37 -9.42
N LYS A 101 -10.08 -10.12 -8.33
CA LYS A 101 -11.14 -10.84 -7.61
C LYS A 101 -12.25 -9.89 -7.15
N LYS A 102 -11.89 -8.80 -6.48
CA LYS A 102 -12.86 -7.80 -6.01
C LYS A 102 -13.62 -7.17 -7.19
N GLN A 103 -12.93 -6.88 -8.28
CA GLN A 103 -13.54 -6.31 -9.48
C GLN A 103 -14.53 -7.28 -10.16
N LYS A 104 -14.17 -8.55 -10.32
CA LYS A 104 -15.06 -9.59 -10.88
C LYS A 104 -16.36 -9.73 -10.09
N HIS A 105 -16.26 -9.75 -8.76
CA HIS A 105 -17.45 -9.81 -7.90
C HIS A 105 -18.30 -8.54 -8.00
N ARG A 106 -17.67 -7.36 -8.13
CA ARG A 106 -18.38 -6.09 -8.34
C ARG A 106 -19.15 -6.09 -9.66
N GLU A 107 -18.51 -6.48 -10.76
CA GLU A 107 -19.13 -6.54 -12.10
C GLU A 107 -20.25 -7.57 -12.20
N ALA A 108 -20.07 -8.72 -11.53
CA ALA A 108 -21.09 -9.77 -11.47
C ALA A 108 -22.24 -9.46 -10.49
N GLY A 109 -22.17 -8.36 -9.72
CA GLY A 109 -23.16 -8.04 -8.68
C GLY A 109 -23.16 -9.03 -7.51
N THR A 110 -22.06 -9.73 -7.27
CA THR A 110 -21.90 -10.76 -6.22
C THR A 110 -20.93 -10.33 -5.11
N LEU A 111 -20.46 -9.09 -5.12
CA LEU A 111 -19.63 -8.53 -4.05
C LEU A 111 -20.45 -8.46 -2.75
N ASN A 112 -20.10 -9.30 -1.79
CA ASN A 112 -20.72 -9.42 -0.48
C ASN A 112 -19.67 -9.26 0.63
N GLU A 113 -20.11 -9.33 1.90
CA GLU A 113 -19.24 -9.16 3.06
C GLU A 113 -18.14 -10.23 3.15
N GLU A 114 -18.42 -11.49 2.78
CA GLU A 114 -17.43 -12.56 2.78
C GLU A 114 -16.28 -12.26 1.81
N VAL A 115 -16.60 -11.79 0.60
CA VAL A 115 -15.59 -11.39 -0.39
C VAL A 115 -14.80 -10.16 0.10
N GLU A 116 -15.47 -9.18 0.70
CA GLU A 116 -14.79 -8.00 1.26
C GLU A 116 -13.80 -8.39 2.39
N LEU A 117 -14.21 -9.30 3.27
CA LEU A 117 -13.35 -9.84 4.32
C LEU A 117 -12.17 -10.60 3.71
N GLU A 118 -12.40 -11.49 2.75
CA GLU A 118 -11.33 -12.27 2.13
C GLU A 118 -10.28 -11.37 1.48
N VAL A 119 -10.71 -10.34 0.74
CA VAL A 119 -9.81 -9.38 0.10
C VAL A 119 -9.05 -8.55 1.14
N ALA A 120 -9.70 -8.12 2.22
CA ALA A 120 -9.06 -7.40 3.31
C ALA A 120 -8.01 -8.25 4.04
N TRP A 121 -8.32 -9.52 4.30
CA TRP A 121 -7.40 -10.49 4.88
C TRP A 121 -6.19 -10.73 3.97
N GLY A 122 -6.42 -10.92 2.66
CA GLY A 122 -5.35 -11.07 1.67
C GLY A 122 -4.41 -9.87 1.67
N LEU A 123 -4.96 -8.65 1.61
CA LEU A 123 -4.14 -7.44 1.62
C LEU A 123 -3.40 -7.25 2.95
N GLY A 124 -4.04 -7.51 4.09
CA GLY A 124 -3.39 -7.46 5.40
C GLY A 124 -2.18 -8.40 5.50
N ARG A 125 -2.31 -9.62 4.96
CA ARG A 125 -1.21 -10.60 4.92
C ARG A 125 -0.08 -10.20 3.97
N LEU A 126 -0.39 -9.57 2.83
CA LEU A 126 0.64 -8.97 1.97
C LEU A 126 1.43 -7.87 2.70
N LEU A 127 0.75 -7.06 3.52
CA LEU A 127 1.38 -6.06 4.39
C LEU A 127 2.14 -6.67 5.59
N SER A 128 2.17 -8.01 5.66
CA SER A 128 2.83 -8.79 6.71
C SER A 128 2.23 -8.54 8.11
N TYR A 129 0.92 -8.25 8.17
CA TYR A 129 0.19 -8.24 9.42
C TYR A 129 -0.11 -9.67 9.86
N ASP A 130 0.08 -9.93 11.15
CA ASP A 130 -0.42 -11.14 11.78
C ASP A 130 -1.96 -11.14 11.86
N ASP A 131 -2.54 -12.32 12.07
CA ASP A 131 -3.99 -12.49 12.07
C ASP A 131 -4.67 -11.67 13.18
N ASP A 132 -4.05 -11.51 14.35
CA ASP A 132 -4.60 -10.69 15.45
C ASP A 132 -4.61 -9.20 15.10
N SER A 133 -3.61 -8.74 14.37
CA SER A 133 -3.51 -7.37 13.86
C SER A 133 -4.58 -7.07 12.81
N ILE A 134 -4.84 -8.01 11.90
CA ILE A 134 -5.92 -7.87 10.92
C ILE A 134 -7.28 -7.86 11.63
N LEU A 135 -7.52 -8.79 12.56
CA LEU A 135 -8.75 -8.82 13.36
C LEU A 135 -8.97 -7.53 14.15
N ARG A 136 -7.91 -6.96 14.74
CA ARG A 136 -8.00 -5.69 15.47
C ARG A 136 -8.38 -4.53 14.55
N LEU A 137 -7.86 -4.50 13.32
CA LEU A 137 -8.24 -3.51 12.31
C LEU A 137 -9.71 -3.67 11.91
N LEU A 138 -10.15 -4.88 11.61
CA LEU A 138 -11.55 -5.19 11.27
C LEU A 138 -12.51 -4.77 12.39
N LYS A 139 -12.20 -5.12 13.65
CA LYS A 139 -13.02 -4.72 14.82
C LYS A 139 -13.11 -3.22 14.98
N LYS A 140 -12.02 -2.48 14.74
CA LYS A 140 -12.02 -1.00 14.78
C LYS A 140 -12.98 -0.41 13.72
N ARG A 141 -13.33 -1.18 12.70
CA ARG A 141 -14.18 -0.80 11.56
C ARG A 141 -15.60 -1.36 11.65
N GLY A 142 -15.90 -2.15 12.68
CA GLY A 142 -17.23 -2.72 12.91
C GLY A 142 -17.47 -4.09 12.28
N HIS A 143 -16.41 -4.81 11.92
CA HIS A 143 -16.44 -6.18 11.40
C HIS A 143 -15.85 -7.19 12.38
#